data_AF-A0A163YUF4-F1
#
_entry.id   AF-A0A163YUF4-F1
#
_cell.length_a   1.000
_cell.length_b   1.000
_cell.length_c   1.000
_cell.angle_alpha   90.00
_cell.angle_beta   90.00
_cell.angle_gamma   90.00
#
_symmetry.space_group_name_H-M   'P 1'
#
loop_
_entity.id
_entity.type
_entity.pdbx_description
1 polymer ?
#
loop_
_entity_poly.entity_id
_entity_poly.type
_entity_poly.pdbx_seq_one_letter_code
_entity_poly.pdbx_strand_id
1 'polypeptide(L)' 'MKWGSAVVVTLAVLFMIGYEWPKFRQYSKREKRAFAMLTAIGWVLTLLLVLFPDLPGPTQLVDFLFGPFGKLLE' A
#
# COMPACT_ATOMS: atom_id res chain seq x y z
N MET A 1 4.29 19.02 5.97
CA MET A 1 3.99 19.22 4.53
C MET A 1 3.71 17.84 3.91
N LYS A 2 2.45 17.51 3.57
CA LYS A 2 2.03 16.17 3.09
C LYS A 2 2.90 15.64 1.93
N TRP A 3 3.45 16.55 1.12
CA TRP A 3 4.37 16.25 0.02
C TRP A 3 5.76 15.77 0.46
N GLY A 4 6.29 16.24 1.59
CA GLY A 4 7.58 15.80 2.11
C GLY A 4 7.56 14.32 2.49
N SER A 5 6.47 13.87 3.12
CA SER A 5 6.25 12.47 3.47
C SER A 5 6.18 11.57 2.23
N ALA A 6 5.50 12.02 1.17
CA ALA A 6 5.39 11.27 -0.09
C ALA A 6 6.74 11.10 -0.80
N VAL A 7 7.60 12.12 -0.75
CA VAL A 7 8.97 12.06 -1.29
C VAL A 7 9.82 11.05 -0.51
N VAL A 8 9.75 11.07 0.82
CA VAL A 8 10.49 10.12 1.68
C VAL A 8 10.06 8.68 1.41
N VAL A 9 8.75 8.42 1.34
CA VAL A 9 8.21 7.09 1.01
C VAL A 9 8.69 6.62 -0.36
N THR A 10 8.66 7.48 -1.37
CA THR A 10 9.08 7.13 -2.73
C THR A 10 10.58 6.81 -2.77
N LEU A 11 11.40 7.59 -2.07
CA LEU A 11 12.84 7.31 -1.91
C LEU A 11 13.07 5.97 -1.21
N ALA A 12 12.34 5.68 -0.13
CA ALA A 12 12.46 4.41 0.59
C ALA A 12 12.12 3.21 -0.31
N VAL A 13 11.05 3.30 -1.10
CA VAL A 13 10.67 2.27 -2.07
C VAL A 13 11.73 2.09 -3.16
N LEU A 14 12.30 3.19 -3.67
CA LEU A 14 13.40 3.14 -4.64
C LEU A 14 14.65 2.47 -4.07
N PHE A 15 15.00 2.76 -2.82
CA PHE A 15 16.12 2.10 -2.13
C PHE A 15 15.86 0.60 -1.91
N MET A 16 14.65 0.23 -1.49
CA MET A 16 14.24 -1.18 -1.38
C MET A 16 14.40 -1.90 -2.72
N ILE A 17 13.81 -1.36 -3.79
CA ILE A 17 13.93 -1.94 -5.14
C ILE A 17 15.40 -2.03 -5.55
N GLY A 18 16.19 -0.97 -5.37
CA GLY A 18 17.61 -0.95 -5.74
C GLY A 18 18.45 -1.99 -5.00
N TYR A 19 18.13 -2.29 -3.74
CA TYR A 19 18.82 -3.30 -2.94
C TYR A 19 18.35 -4.73 -3.26
N GLU A 20 17.06 -4.94 -3.47
CA GLU A 20 16.49 -6.28 -3.67
C GLU A 20 16.60 -6.77 -5.12
N TRP A 21 16.53 -5.86 -6.11
CA TRP A 21 16.67 -6.19 -7.53
C TRP A 21 17.94 -6.98 -7.90
N PRO A 22 19.16 -6.65 -7.43
CA PRO A 22 20.34 -7.45 -7.70
C PRO A 22 20.29 -8.83 -7.04
N LYS A 23 19.60 -8.97 -5.90
CA LYS A 23 19.38 -10.25 -5.22
C LYS A 23 18.41 -11.15 -6.01
N PHE A 24 17.46 -10.53 -6.72
CA PHE A 24 16.55 -11.21 -7.64
C PHE A 24 17.20 -11.64 -8.97
N ARG A 25 18.51 -11.43 -9.18
CA ARG A 25 19.20 -11.80 -10.43
C ARG A 25 19.21 -13.32 -10.69
N GLN A 26 19.12 -14.14 -9.65
CA GLN A 26 19.05 -15.61 -9.73
C GLN A 26 17.63 -16.16 -9.96
N TYR A 27 16.61 -15.30 -9.90
CA TYR A 27 15.21 -15.67 -9.95
C TYR A 27 14.62 -15.54 -11.36
N SER A 28 13.58 -16.34 -11.63
CA SER A 28 12.90 -16.39 -12.93
C SER A 28 12.21 -15.07 -13.26
N LYS A 29 12.01 -14.79 -14.56
CA LYS A 29 11.31 -13.58 -15.04
C LYS A 29 9.91 -13.42 -14.41
N ARG A 30 9.28 -14.52 -13.98
CA ARG A 30 7.97 -14.52 -13.30
C ARG A 30 8.02 -13.91 -11.89
N GLU A 31 9.07 -14.21 -11.13
CA GLU A 31 9.23 -13.72 -9.74
C GLU A 31 9.55 -12.23 -9.73
N LYS A 32 10.34 -11.75 -10.70
CA LYS A 32 10.58 -10.31 -10.90
C LYS A 32 9.29 -9.54 -11.19
N ARG A 33 8.38 -10.12 -11.99
CA ARG A 33 7.06 -9.52 -12.25
C ARG A 33 6.18 -9.51 -11.01
N ALA A 34 6.19 -10.57 -10.21
CA ALA A 34 5.44 -10.63 -8.96
C ALA A 34 5.93 -9.58 -7.96
N PHE A 35 7.25 -9.47 -7.77
CA PHE A 35 7.87 -8.45 -6.93
C PHE A 35 7.50 -7.05 -7.40
N ALA A 36 7.67 -6.74 -8.69
CA ALA A 36 7.32 -5.42 -9.24
C ALA A 36 5.84 -5.08 -9.03
N MET A 37 4.94 -6.05 -9.22
CA MET A 37 3.50 -5.83 -9.08
C MET A 37 3.10 -5.60 -7.61
N LEU A 38 3.62 -6.41 -6.69
CA LEU A 38 3.37 -6.26 -5.26
C LEU A 38 3.93 -4.93 -4.73
N THR A 39 5.15 -4.58 -5.12
CA THR A 39 5.77 -3.31 -4.73
C THR A 39 5.02 -2.12 -5.30
N ALA A 40 4.56 -2.19 -6.56
CA ALA A 40 3.75 -1.13 -7.16
C ALA A 40 2.41 -0.95 -6.42
N ILE A 41 1.71 -2.04 -6.08
CA ILE A 41 0.47 -2.00 -5.31
C ILE A 41 0.72 -1.35 -3.94
N GLY A 42 1.73 -1.81 -3.20
CA GLY A 42 2.06 -1.27 -1.89
C GLY A 42 2.48 0.21 -1.93
N TRP A 43 3.22 0.62 -2.95
CA TRP A 43 3.62 2.01 -3.14
C TRP A 43 2.42 2.91 -3.43
N VAL A 44 1.53 2.50 -4.35
CA VAL A 44 0.28 3.22 -4.62
C VAL A 44 -0.58 3.33 -3.37
N LEU A 45 -0.73 2.25 -2.62
CA LEU A 45 -1.51 2.24 -1.37
C LEU A 45 -0.93 3.24 -0.35
N THR A 46 0.39 3.27 -0.20
CA THR A 46 1.06 4.17 0.73
C THR A 46 0.93 5.63 0.30
N LEU A 47 1.09 5.92 -1.00
CA LEU A 47 0.85 7.27 -1.53
C LEU A 47 -0.59 7.71 -1.31
N LEU A 48 -1.55 6.81 -1.51
CA LEU A 48 -2.96 7.07 -1.29
C LEU A 48 -3.22 7.49 0.17
N LEU A 49 -2.66 6.75 1.14
CA LEU A 49 -2.77 7.05 2.57
C LEU A 49 -2.07 8.35 2.97
N VAL A 50 -0.91 8.64 2.40
CA VAL A 50 -0.14 9.86 2.71
C VAL A 50 -0.80 11.12 2.14
N LEU A 51 -1.34 11.05 0.92
CA LEU A 51 -1.99 12.18 0.26
C LEU A 51 -3.42 12.39 0.77
N PHE A 52 -4.14 11.31 1.06
CA PHE A 52 -5.52 11.32 1.54
C PHE A 52 -5.62 10.60 2.91
N PRO A 53 -5.15 11.25 3.99
CA PRO A 53 -5.17 10.66 5.33
C PRO A 53 -6.58 10.43 5.88
N ASP A 54 -7.59 11.08 5.30
CA ASP A 54 -9.00 10.99 5.70
C ASP A 54 -9.77 9.90 4.92
N LEU A 55 -9.06 9.03 4.17
CA LEU A 55 -9.70 7.90 3.50
C LEU A 55 -10.38 6.98 4.52
N PRO A 56 -11.61 6.51 4.23
CA PRO A 56 -12.29 5.59 5.11
C PRO A 56 -11.46 4.32 5.23
N GLY A 57 -10.96 4.06 6.43
CA GLY A 57 -10.17 2.89 6.74
C GLY A 57 -11.04 1.62 6.72
N PRO A 58 -10.39 0.44 6.85
CA PRO A 58 -11.08 -0.84 6.90
C PRO A 58 -12.13 -0.90 8.01
N THR A 59 -11.90 -0.20 9.12
CA THR A 59 -12.84 -0.06 10.24
C THR A 59 -14.12 0.65 9.82
N GLN A 60 -14.06 1.67 8.97
CA GLN A 60 -15.25 2.34 8.45
C GLN A 60 -16.00 1.47 7.42
N LEU A 61 -15.30 0.57 6.71
CA LEU A 61 -15.96 -0.46 5.90
C LEU A 61 -16.70 -1.48 6.77
N VAL A 62 -16.14 -1.87 7.90
CA VAL A 62 -16.81 -2.74 8.88
C VAL A 62 -18.07 -2.03 9.42
N ASP A 63 -17.98 -0.78 9.84
CA ASP A 63 -19.14 -0.02 10.30
C ASP A 63 -20.21 0.16 9.21
N PHE A 64 -19.82 0.36 7.96
CA PHE A 64 -20.75 0.43 6.83
C PHE A 64 -21.47 -0.91 6.57
N LEU A 65 -20.74 -2.02 6.62
CA LEU A 65 -21.30 -3.36 6.36
C LEU A 65 -22.14 -3.88 7.52
N PHE A 66 -21.71 -3.65 8.76
CA PHE A 66 -22.28 -4.26 9.96
C PHE A 66 -23.11 -3.31 10.82
N GLY A 67 -22.96 -1.99 10.68
CA GLY A 67 -23.77 -0.98 11.37
C GLY A 67 -25.29 -1.14 11.17
N PRO A 68 -25.80 -1.47 9.97
CA PRO A 68 -27.22 -1.73 9.76
C PRO A 68 -27.71 -2.97 10.53
N PHE A 69 -26.87 -4.01 10.66
CA PHE A 69 -27.21 -5.24 11.38
C PHE A 69 -27.18 -5.04 12.90
N GLY A 70 -26.27 -4.19 13.41
CA GLY A 70 -26.26 -3.81 14.82
C GLY A 70 -27.57 -3.14 15.25
N LYS A 71 -28.11 -2.24 14.42
CA LYS A 71 -29.41 -1.56 14.67
C LYS A 71 -30.65 -2.46 14.54
N LEU A 72 -30.51 -3.63 13.92
CA LEU A 72 -31.59 -4.62 13.78
C LEU A 72 -31.64 -5.59 14.98
N LEU A 73 -30.58 -5.63 15.79
CA LEU A 73 -30.44 -6.51 16.95
C LEU A 73 -30.61 -5.79 18.29
N GLU A 74 -30.66 -4.45 18.28
CA GLU A 74 -31.19 -3.61 19.38
C GLU A 74 -32.72 -3.50 19.29
#